data_AF-A0A7Y9EV11-F1
#
_entry.id   AF-A0A7Y9EV11-F1
#
_cell.length_a   1.000
_cell.length_b   1.000
_cell.length_c   1.000
_cell.angle_alpha   90.00
_cell.angle_beta   90.00
_cell.angle_gamma   90.00
#
_symmetry.space_group_name_H-M   'P 1'
#
loop_
_entity.id
_entity.type
_entity.pdbx_description
1 polymer ?
#
loop_
_entity_poly.entity_id
_entity_poly.type
_entity_poly.pdbx_seq_one_letter_code
_entity_poly.pdbx_strand_id
1 'polypeptide(L)'
;MDPRSVVSWLRRPHVAATLKGMATGALDVDHSALDLLTQGAATRYFRRLLIEAGVLPQIHVLQHELTLHVAALAGALEPASGNKLRRFYRWDILPKLHRRYRDRGRDLSMEAVIGQRGHLAAVVRFLVWMDARGTLLGDLDQRTLDHYTARIKTREPVDHFVRWATKSRLTGDLTTHARAARNTMTTMTEEELWRATDLLLTDESVELEVRVAGLFVLLYAQLLGRAVSLTRDQINVSPERVTVRFGATPHRAR
;
A
#
# COMPACT_ATOMS: atom_id res chain seq x y z
N MET A 1 -7.63 -12.82 14.25
CA MET A 1 -8.14 -11.99 15.37
C MET A 1 -8.73 -12.95 16.39
N ASP A 2 -8.40 -12.79 17.67
CA ASP A 2 -8.91 -13.66 18.75
C ASP A 2 -10.42 -13.43 18.96
N PRO A 3 -11.29 -14.46 18.92
CA PRO A 3 -12.73 -14.35 19.18
C PRO A 3 -13.08 -13.62 20.47
N ARG A 4 -12.29 -13.77 21.54
CA ARG A 4 -12.54 -13.07 22.83
C ARG A 4 -12.41 -11.56 22.71
N SER A 5 -11.48 -11.10 21.87
CA SER A 5 -11.28 -9.67 21.60
C SER A 5 -12.47 -9.05 20.88
N VAL A 6 -13.13 -9.81 20.00
CA VAL A 6 -14.33 -9.36 19.28
C VAL A 6 -15.51 -9.25 20.25
N VAL A 7 -15.73 -10.25 21.11
CA VAL A 7 -16.81 -10.22 22.12
C VAL A 7 -16.65 -9.04 23.07
N SER A 8 -15.41 -8.76 23.52
CA SER A 8 -15.12 -7.59 24.35
C SER A 8 -15.43 -6.28 23.60
N TRP A 9 -15.06 -6.18 22.32
CA TRP A 9 -15.36 -5.02 21.49
C TRP A 9 -16.86 -4.81 21.27
N LEU A 10 -17.63 -5.89 21.05
CA LEU A 10 -19.10 -5.83 20.88
C LEU A 10 -19.83 -5.28 22.11
N ARG A 11 -19.25 -5.45 23.31
CA ARG A 11 -19.81 -4.92 24.56
C ARG A 11 -19.56 -3.42 24.77
N ARG A 12 -18.78 -2.76 23.90
CA ARG A 12 -18.56 -1.32 24.01
C ARG A 12 -19.88 -0.58 23.84
N PRO A 13 -20.18 0.45 24.66
CA PRO A 13 -21.50 1.10 24.67
C PRO A 13 -21.99 1.56 23.29
N HIS A 14 -21.11 2.17 22.49
CA HIS A 14 -21.46 2.64 21.14
C HIS A 14 -21.75 1.48 20.17
N VAL A 15 -21.03 0.36 20.26
CA VAL A 15 -21.26 -0.82 19.40
C VAL A 15 -22.58 -1.49 19.79
N ALA A 16 -22.81 -1.68 21.09
CA ALA A 16 -24.05 -2.24 21.61
C ALA A 16 -25.27 -1.37 21.26
N ALA A 17 -25.13 -0.03 21.30
CA ALA A 17 -26.18 0.90 20.89
C ALA A 17 -26.52 0.77 19.41
N THR A 18 -25.53 0.68 18.52
CA THR A 18 -25.76 0.45 17.09
C THR A 18 -26.48 -0.88 16.85
N LEU A 19 -26.06 -1.97 17.51
CA LEU A 19 -26.70 -3.27 17.37
C LEU A 19 -28.13 -3.29 17.89
N LYS A 20 -28.37 -2.65 19.03
CA LYS A 20 -29.72 -2.47 19.57
C LYS A 20 -30.58 -1.67 18.59
N GLY A 21 -30.05 -0.59 18.03
CA GLY A 21 -30.75 0.21 17.03
C GLY A 21 -31.16 -0.60 15.80
N MET A 22 -30.26 -1.44 15.28
CA MET A 22 -30.57 -2.37 14.18
C MET A 22 -31.65 -3.38 14.59
N ALA A 23 -31.55 -3.97 15.78
CA ALA A 23 -32.51 -4.98 16.27
C ALA A 23 -33.90 -4.41 16.56
N THR A 24 -34.01 -3.13 16.94
CA THR A 24 -35.28 -2.46 17.21
C THR A 24 -35.85 -1.72 16.00
N GLY A 25 -35.19 -1.76 14.84
CA GLY A 25 -35.59 -1.02 13.64
C GLY A 25 -35.38 0.50 13.72
N ALA A 26 -34.59 0.98 14.70
CA ALA A 26 -34.22 2.39 14.79
C ALA A 26 -33.05 2.76 13.85
N LEU A 27 -32.30 1.76 13.40
CA LEU A 27 -31.31 1.85 12.34
C LEU A 27 -31.62 0.78 11.31
N ASP A 28 -31.39 1.09 10.04
CA ASP A 28 -31.51 0.11 8.96
C ASP A 28 -30.51 -1.04 9.15
N VAL A 29 -30.93 -2.25 8.79
CA VAL A 29 -30.06 -3.44 8.82
C VAL A 29 -29.22 -3.48 7.55
N ASP A 30 -28.31 -2.52 7.42
CA ASP A 30 -27.45 -2.39 6.27
C ASP A 30 -26.01 -1.97 6.63
N HIS A 31 -25.20 -1.73 5.61
CA HIS A 31 -23.81 -1.34 5.78
C HIS A 31 -23.64 0.03 6.44
N SER A 32 -24.61 0.94 6.31
CA SER A 32 -24.53 2.31 6.82
C SER A 32 -24.59 2.35 8.35
N ALA A 33 -25.34 1.44 8.99
CA ALA A 33 -25.37 1.33 10.44
C ALA A 33 -23.98 1.03 11.03
N LEU A 34 -23.20 0.18 10.35
CA LEU A 34 -21.81 -0.11 10.73
C LEU A 34 -20.83 1.01 10.37
N ASP A 35 -21.19 1.90 9.45
CA ASP A 35 -20.35 3.05 9.07
C ASP A 35 -20.29 4.10 10.19
N LEU A 36 -21.28 4.11 11.10
CA LEU A 36 -21.31 4.93 12.32
C LEU A 36 -20.25 4.53 13.35
N LEU A 37 -19.74 3.30 13.28
CA LEU A 37 -18.73 2.80 14.21
C LEU A 37 -17.33 3.33 13.83
N THR A 38 -16.40 3.29 14.78
CA THR A 38 -14.99 3.55 14.47
C THR A 38 -14.50 2.48 13.49
N GLN A 39 -14.07 2.90 12.29
CA GLN A 39 -13.60 1.98 11.26
C GLN A 39 -12.23 1.40 11.64
N GLY A 40 -12.06 0.09 11.46
CA GLY A 40 -10.86 -0.63 11.86
C GLY A 40 -11.03 -2.14 11.76
N ALA A 41 -10.03 -2.90 12.22
CA ALA A 41 -10.02 -4.36 12.06
C ALA A 41 -11.22 -5.05 12.75
N ALA A 42 -11.68 -4.55 13.89
CA ALA A 42 -12.82 -5.11 14.61
C ALA A 42 -14.12 -4.92 13.83
N THR A 43 -14.44 -3.68 13.43
CA THR A 43 -15.60 -3.36 12.58
C THR A 43 -15.56 -4.09 11.24
N ARG A 44 -14.37 -4.24 10.64
CA ARG A 44 -14.16 -5.04 9.42
C ARG A 44 -14.55 -6.50 9.62
N TYR A 45 -14.00 -7.12 10.66
CA TYR A 45 -14.25 -8.52 10.98
C TYR A 45 -15.75 -8.72 11.22
N PHE A 46 -16.35 -7.83 12.00
CA PHE A 46 -17.77 -7.89 12.32
C PHE A 46 -18.66 -7.73 11.07
N ARG A 47 -18.33 -6.80 10.17
CA ARG A 47 -19.03 -6.65 8.88
C ARG A 47 -18.94 -7.93 8.05
N ARG A 48 -17.76 -8.56 7.96
CA ARG A 48 -17.60 -9.83 7.24
C ARG A 48 -18.43 -10.94 7.85
N LEU A 49 -18.44 -11.04 9.19
CA LEU A 49 -19.26 -12.00 9.91
C LEU A 49 -20.75 -11.83 9.61
N LEU A 50 -21.25 -10.58 9.60
CA LEU A 50 -22.65 -10.31 9.28
C LEU A 50 -23.01 -10.57 7.81
N ILE A 51 -22.07 -10.37 6.88
CA ILE A 51 -22.23 -10.76 5.47
C ILE A 51 -22.30 -12.29 5.37
N GLU A 52 -21.36 -13.01 5.99
CA GLU A 52 -21.31 -14.48 6.01
C GLU A 52 -22.56 -15.11 6.64
N ALA A 53 -23.12 -14.46 7.67
CA ALA A 53 -24.37 -14.86 8.31
C ALA A 53 -25.63 -14.50 7.49
N GLY A 54 -25.50 -13.84 6.34
CA GLY A 54 -26.62 -13.43 5.48
C GLY A 54 -27.44 -12.25 6.02
N VAL A 55 -26.97 -11.58 7.09
CA VAL A 55 -27.64 -10.41 7.68
C VAL A 55 -27.42 -9.16 6.84
N LEU A 56 -26.22 -9.02 6.24
CA LEU A 56 -25.87 -7.88 5.40
C LEU A 56 -25.62 -8.30 3.94
N PRO A 57 -25.90 -7.41 2.95
CA PRO A 57 -25.62 -7.68 1.55
C PRO A 57 -24.13 -7.89 1.28
N GLN A 58 -23.79 -8.71 0.28
CA GLN A 58 -22.40 -8.91 -0.15
C GLN A 58 -21.80 -7.63 -0.73
N ILE A 59 -20.63 -7.20 -0.23
CA ILE A 59 -19.87 -6.06 -0.76
C ILE A 59 -18.36 -6.31 -0.76
N HIS A 60 -17.62 -5.48 -1.49
CA HIS A 60 -16.16 -5.38 -1.39
C HIS A 60 -15.77 -4.55 -0.14
N VAL A 61 -15.64 -5.24 1.00
CA VAL A 61 -15.43 -4.63 2.33
C VAL A 61 -14.23 -3.67 2.38
N LEU A 62 -13.09 -4.06 1.80
CA LEU A 62 -11.89 -3.22 1.85
C LEU A 62 -12.00 -2.00 0.94
N GLN A 63 -12.68 -2.13 -0.20
CA GLN A 63 -13.03 -0.97 -1.04
C GLN A 63 -13.97 0.00 -0.32
N HIS A 64 -14.96 -0.54 0.41
CA HIS A 64 -15.92 0.25 1.18
C HIS A 64 -15.21 1.05 2.27
N GLU A 65 -14.35 0.40 3.06
CA GLU A 65 -13.53 1.07 4.07
C GLU A 65 -12.63 2.15 3.50
N LEU A 66 -12.00 1.90 2.35
CA LEU A 66 -11.19 2.92 1.67
C LEU A 66 -12.05 4.13 1.29
N THR A 67 -13.29 3.90 0.85
CA THR A 67 -14.23 4.97 0.49
C THR A 67 -14.62 5.79 1.72
N LEU A 68 -14.93 5.16 2.85
CA LEU A 68 -15.18 5.85 4.12
C LEU A 68 -13.95 6.65 4.58
N HIS A 69 -12.76 6.07 4.46
CA HIS A 69 -11.52 6.75 4.81
C HIS A 69 -11.29 8.00 3.97
N VAL A 70 -11.51 7.94 2.66
CA VAL A 70 -11.44 9.12 1.78
C VAL A 70 -12.47 10.17 2.20
N ALA A 71 -13.69 9.74 2.53
CA ALA A 71 -14.74 10.66 2.95
C ALA A 71 -14.38 11.39 4.25
N ALA A 72 -13.76 10.70 5.20
CA ALA A 72 -13.25 11.27 6.44
C ALA A 72 -12.08 12.24 6.19
N LEU A 73 -11.08 11.84 5.39
CA LEU A 73 -9.95 12.71 5.02
C LEU A 73 -10.44 14.00 4.34
N ALA A 74 -11.38 13.89 3.40
CA ALA A 74 -11.94 15.04 2.71
C ALA A 74 -12.79 15.94 3.62
N GLY A 75 -13.44 15.38 4.64
CA GLY A 75 -14.21 16.15 5.62
C GLY A 75 -13.36 16.93 6.62
N ALA A 76 -12.08 16.54 6.79
CA ALA A 76 -11.12 17.22 7.66
C ALA A 76 -10.33 18.34 6.95
N LEU A 77 -10.58 18.57 5.65
CA LEU A 77 -9.95 19.61 4.84
C LEU A 77 -10.87 20.80 4.65
N GLU A 78 -10.29 21.94 4.24
CA GLU A 78 -11.06 23.05 3.69
C GLU A 78 -12.01 22.57 2.58
N PRO A 79 -13.26 23.08 2.48
CA PRO A 79 -14.28 22.52 1.60
C PRO A 79 -13.83 22.39 0.13
N ALA A 80 -13.08 23.39 -0.38
CA ALA A 80 -12.54 23.35 -1.73
C ALA A 80 -11.53 22.22 -1.95
N SER A 81 -10.66 21.97 -0.96
CA SER A 81 -9.65 20.91 -0.98
C SER A 81 -10.25 19.53 -0.76
N GLY A 82 -11.21 19.42 0.16
CA GLY A 82 -12.01 18.22 0.36
C GLY A 82 -12.75 17.79 -0.92
N ASN A 83 -13.35 18.74 -1.63
CA ASN A 83 -14.03 18.48 -2.90
C ASN A 83 -13.08 17.97 -3.99
N LYS A 84 -11.87 18.54 -4.10
CA LYS A 84 -10.83 18.06 -5.03
C LYS A 84 -10.42 16.63 -4.69
N LEU A 85 -10.21 16.30 -3.41
CA LEU A 85 -9.85 14.95 -2.98
C LEU A 85 -10.96 13.92 -3.31
N ARG A 86 -12.23 14.26 -3.03
CA ARG A 86 -13.39 13.41 -3.39
C ARG A 86 -13.46 13.18 -4.89
N ARG A 87 -13.29 14.23 -5.68
CA ARG A 87 -13.31 14.17 -7.14
C ARG A 87 -12.16 13.32 -7.68
N PHE A 88 -10.94 13.49 -7.15
CA PHE A 88 -9.79 12.68 -7.51
C PHE A 88 -10.03 11.19 -7.23
N TYR A 89 -10.50 10.86 -6.04
CA TYR A 89 -10.81 9.48 -5.69
C TYR A 89 -11.89 8.90 -6.60
N ARG A 90 -13.01 9.60 -6.77
CA ARG A 90 -14.16 9.12 -7.55
C ARG A 90 -13.85 8.90 -9.02
N TRP A 91 -13.11 9.82 -9.65
CA TRP A 91 -12.96 9.84 -11.11
C TRP A 91 -11.65 9.24 -11.60
N ASP A 92 -10.66 9.05 -10.73
CA ASP A 92 -9.35 8.50 -11.13
C ASP A 92 -8.96 7.24 -10.38
N ILE A 93 -8.94 7.28 -9.04
CA ILE A 93 -8.49 6.13 -8.23
C ILE A 93 -9.52 4.99 -8.31
N LEU A 94 -10.79 5.29 -8.02
CA LEU A 94 -11.84 4.29 -7.87
C LEU A 94 -12.06 3.47 -9.15
N PRO A 95 -12.14 4.05 -10.37
CA PRO A 95 -12.29 3.27 -11.59
C PRO A 95 -11.09 2.35 -11.87
N LYS A 96 -9.86 2.78 -11.52
CA LYS A 96 -8.65 1.94 -11.65
C LYS A 96 -8.66 0.78 -10.67
N LEU A 97 -9.15 1.00 -9.45
CA LEU A 97 -9.33 -0.06 -8.46
C LEU A 97 -10.42 -1.05 -8.90
N HIS A 98 -11.54 -0.58 -9.45
CA HIS A 98 -12.59 -1.44 -9.99
C HIS A 98 -12.04 -2.35 -11.09
N ARG A 99 -11.37 -1.78 -12.09
CA ARG A 99 -10.76 -2.55 -13.18
C ARG A 99 -9.76 -3.61 -12.70
N ARG A 100 -9.00 -3.30 -11.65
CA ARG A 100 -7.95 -4.19 -11.14
C ARG A 100 -8.50 -5.32 -10.27
N TYR A 101 -9.56 -5.06 -9.51
CA TYR A 101 -10.09 -5.94 -8.46
C TYR A 101 -11.54 -6.34 -8.71
N ARG A 102 -12.47 -5.38 -8.62
CA ARG A 102 -13.94 -5.62 -8.71
C ARG A 102 -14.33 -6.35 -9.99
N ASP A 103 -13.84 -5.89 -11.14
CA ASP A 103 -14.21 -6.46 -12.45
C ASP A 103 -13.68 -7.90 -12.63
N ARG A 104 -12.80 -8.34 -11.72
CA ARG A 104 -12.29 -9.71 -11.62
C ARG A 104 -12.93 -10.50 -10.48
N GLY A 105 -14.02 -10.01 -9.90
CA GLY A 105 -14.73 -10.65 -8.79
C GLY A 105 -13.95 -10.64 -7.47
N ARG A 106 -12.97 -9.76 -7.29
CA ARG A 106 -12.10 -9.73 -6.09
C ARG A 106 -12.24 -8.41 -5.35
N ASP A 107 -12.17 -8.46 -4.02
CA ASP A 107 -11.96 -7.27 -3.19
C ASP A 107 -10.48 -6.83 -3.25
N LEU A 108 -10.18 -5.64 -2.74
CA LEU A 108 -8.82 -5.15 -2.60
C LEU A 108 -8.00 -6.07 -1.68
N SER A 109 -6.69 -6.13 -1.89
CA SER A 109 -5.78 -6.69 -0.88
C SER A 109 -5.52 -5.67 0.25
N MET A 110 -5.12 -6.15 1.43
CA MET A 110 -4.74 -5.27 2.53
C MET A 110 -3.54 -4.37 2.14
N GLU A 111 -2.58 -4.92 1.40
CA GLU A 111 -1.44 -4.18 0.87
C GLU A 111 -1.89 -3.02 -0.05
N ALA A 112 -2.86 -3.28 -0.93
CA ALA A 112 -3.41 -2.26 -1.80
C ALA A 112 -4.09 -1.14 -1.00
N VAL A 113 -4.84 -1.48 0.06
CA VAL A 113 -5.45 -0.49 0.96
C VAL A 113 -4.36 0.35 1.64
N ILE A 114 -3.33 -0.27 2.23
CA ILE A 114 -2.23 0.44 2.89
C ILE A 114 -1.53 1.39 1.91
N GLY A 115 -1.21 0.90 0.71
CA GLY A 115 -0.60 1.71 -0.35
C GLY A 115 -1.47 2.90 -0.76
N GLN A 116 -2.77 2.69 -0.97
CA GLN A 116 -3.70 3.77 -1.32
C GLN A 116 -3.88 4.78 -0.19
N ARG A 117 -3.94 4.35 1.08
CA ARG A 117 -3.98 5.27 2.23
C ARG A 117 -2.71 6.13 2.31
N GLY A 118 -1.54 5.53 2.08
CA GLY A 118 -0.27 6.27 2.03
C GLY A 118 -0.23 7.29 0.88
N HIS A 119 -0.71 6.89 -0.30
CA HIS A 119 -0.84 7.76 -1.46
C HIS A 119 -1.79 8.94 -1.17
N LEU A 120 -3.00 8.67 -0.70
CA LEU A 120 -3.99 9.70 -0.35
C LEU A 120 -3.46 10.65 0.74
N ALA A 121 -2.77 10.12 1.75
CA ALA A 121 -2.16 10.95 2.79
C ALA A 121 -1.10 11.91 2.23
N ALA A 122 -0.34 11.52 1.20
CA ALA A 122 0.60 12.41 0.53
C ALA A 122 -0.09 13.52 -0.26
N VAL A 123 -1.20 13.21 -0.94
CA VAL A 123 -2.03 14.20 -1.63
C VAL A 123 -2.68 15.17 -0.64
N VAL A 124 -3.19 14.66 0.48
CA VAL A 124 -3.75 15.48 1.57
C VAL A 124 -2.71 16.46 2.11
N ARG A 125 -1.48 16.02 2.39
CA ARG A 125 -0.39 16.91 2.83
C ARG A 125 -0.09 18.00 1.81
N PHE A 126 -0.14 17.68 0.52
CA PHE A 126 0.06 18.66 -0.54
C PHE A 126 -1.05 19.70 -0.57
N LEU A 127 -2.32 19.27 -0.50
CA LEU A 127 -3.46 20.18 -0.46
C LEU A 127 -3.41 21.10 0.76
N VAL A 128 -3.12 20.57 1.95
CA VAL A 128 -2.94 21.37 3.18
C VAL A 128 -1.81 22.38 3.02
N TRP A 129 -0.70 21.98 2.38
CA TRP A 129 0.41 22.89 2.12
C TRP A 129 0.04 24.02 1.14
N MET A 130 -0.78 23.75 0.13
CA MET A 130 -1.31 24.77 -0.77
C MET A 130 -2.26 25.73 -0.04
N ASP A 131 -3.18 25.18 0.76
CA ASP A 131 -4.15 25.95 1.53
C ASP A 131 -3.45 26.90 2.50
N ALA A 132 -2.40 26.43 3.20
CA ALA A 132 -1.58 27.25 4.10
C ALA A 132 -0.86 28.41 3.40
N ARG A 133 -0.69 28.36 2.07
CA ARG A 133 -0.09 29.42 1.26
C ARG A 133 -1.12 30.29 0.54
N GLY A 134 -2.41 30.00 0.71
CA GLY A 134 -3.49 30.66 -0.03
C GLY A 134 -3.41 30.42 -1.54
N THR A 135 -2.71 29.37 -2.00
CA THR A 135 -2.56 29.09 -3.43
C THR A 135 -3.71 28.21 -3.89
N LEU A 136 -4.54 28.72 -4.80
CA LEU A 136 -5.58 27.91 -5.42
C LEU A 136 -4.98 26.91 -6.39
N LEU A 137 -5.70 25.82 -6.64
CA LEU A 137 -5.23 24.79 -7.58
C LEU A 137 -5.11 25.32 -9.03
N GLY A 138 -5.96 26.27 -9.41
CA GLY A 138 -5.89 26.93 -10.72
C GLY A 138 -4.64 27.80 -10.91
N ASP A 139 -4.13 28.36 -9.81
CA ASP A 139 -2.96 29.26 -9.80
C ASP A 139 -1.66 28.51 -9.52
N LEU A 140 -1.71 27.17 -9.43
CA LEU A 140 -0.52 26.35 -9.23
C LEU A 140 0.39 26.45 -10.46
N ASP A 141 1.57 27.04 -10.26
CA ASP A 141 2.62 27.12 -11.27
C ASP A 141 3.68 26.01 -11.10
N GLN A 142 4.50 25.82 -12.14
CA GLN A 142 5.54 24.81 -12.17
C GLN A 142 6.57 25.04 -11.06
N ARG A 143 6.96 26.30 -10.80
CA ARG A 143 7.94 26.66 -9.77
C ARG A 143 7.49 26.23 -8.38
N THR A 144 6.21 26.43 -8.07
CA THR A 144 5.60 26.08 -6.77
C THR A 144 5.49 24.56 -6.63
N LEU A 145 5.10 23.86 -7.70
CA LEU A 145 5.07 22.39 -7.72
C LEU A 145 6.47 21.80 -7.50
N ASP A 146 7.49 22.29 -8.21
CA ASP A 146 8.87 21.83 -8.07
C ASP A 146 9.44 22.13 -6.70
N HIS A 147 9.13 23.31 -6.15
CA HIS A 147 9.51 23.69 -4.79
C HIS A 147 8.96 22.70 -3.75
N TYR A 148 7.69 22.31 -3.85
CA TYR A 148 7.11 21.32 -2.93
C TYR A 148 7.73 19.94 -3.12
N THR A 149 7.80 19.48 -4.37
CA THR A 149 8.23 18.12 -4.69
C THR A 149 9.72 17.88 -4.42
N ALA A 150 10.57 18.91 -4.44
CA ALA A 150 11.98 18.82 -4.03
C ALA A 150 12.18 18.49 -2.55
N ARG A 151 11.15 18.65 -1.70
CA ARG A 151 11.22 18.47 -0.23
C ARG A 151 10.64 17.15 0.26
N ILE A 152 10.06 16.34 -0.63
CA ILE A 152 9.41 15.07 -0.27
C ILE A 152 10.17 13.89 -0.85
N LYS A 153 10.22 12.79 -0.09
CA LYS A 153 10.92 11.57 -0.50
C LYS A 153 10.26 10.88 -1.71
N THR A 154 8.94 11.00 -1.84
CA THR A 154 8.15 10.32 -2.87
C THR A 154 7.26 11.32 -3.59
N ARG A 155 7.62 11.63 -4.85
CA ARG A 155 6.89 12.58 -5.70
C ARG A 155 5.63 11.99 -6.33
N GLU A 156 5.63 10.68 -6.55
CA GLU A 156 4.61 10.00 -7.38
C GLU A 156 3.16 10.27 -6.98
N PRO A 157 2.76 10.27 -5.69
CA PRO A 157 1.36 10.54 -5.35
C PRO A 157 0.91 11.95 -5.74
N VAL A 158 1.81 12.92 -5.59
CA VAL A 158 1.56 14.33 -5.91
C VAL A 158 1.55 14.52 -7.41
N ASP A 159 2.54 13.97 -8.11
CA ASP A 159 2.61 14.01 -9.57
C ASP A 159 1.38 13.33 -10.21
N HIS A 160 0.89 12.23 -9.64
CA HIS A 160 -0.32 11.57 -10.10
C HIS A 160 -1.55 12.45 -9.89
N PHE A 161 -1.72 13.04 -8.70
CA PHE A 161 -2.80 13.98 -8.45
C PHE A 161 -2.76 15.18 -9.42
N VAL A 162 -1.58 15.78 -9.64
CA VAL A 162 -1.40 16.92 -10.56
C VAL A 162 -1.72 16.51 -12.00
N ARG A 163 -1.22 15.38 -12.49
CA ARG A 163 -1.60 14.86 -13.83
C ARG A 163 -3.10 14.74 -14.00
N TRP A 164 -3.78 14.20 -12.99
CA TRP A 164 -5.23 14.10 -13.03
C TRP A 164 -5.90 15.47 -13.01
N ALA A 165 -5.40 16.40 -12.20
CA ALA A 165 -5.92 17.76 -12.09
C ALA A 165 -5.77 18.53 -13.41
N THR A 166 -4.60 18.45 -14.06
CA THR A 166 -4.34 19.02 -15.39
C THR A 166 -5.26 18.42 -16.44
N LYS A 167 -5.38 17.08 -16.49
CA LYS A 167 -6.32 16.40 -17.40
C LYS A 167 -7.78 16.81 -17.15
N SER A 168 -8.13 17.10 -15.90
CA SER A 168 -9.46 17.56 -15.49
C SER A 168 -9.66 19.08 -15.63
N ARG A 169 -8.68 19.80 -16.19
CA ARG A 169 -8.66 21.27 -16.35
C ARG A 169 -8.84 22.04 -15.04
N LEU A 170 -8.26 21.52 -13.95
CA LEU A 170 -8.27 22.14 -12.63
C LEU A 170 -7.00 22.95 -12.32
N THR A 171 -5.96 22.80 -13.14
CA THR A 171 -4.69 23.52 -13.11
C THR A 171 -4.39 24.03 -14.52
N GLY A 172 -3.39 24.90 -14.65
CA GLY A 172 -2.69 25.12 -15.93
C GLY A 172 -1.96 23.85 -16.41
N ASP A 173 -1.28 23.97 -17.55
CA ASP A 173 -0.44 22.89 -18.08
C ASP A 173 0.83 22.78 -17.22
N LEU A 174 0.96 21.66 -16.49
CA LEU A 174 2.05 21.42 -15.55
C LEU A 174 2.80 20.15 -15.94
N THR A 175 4.12 20.27 -15.96
CA THR A 175 5.00 19.14 -16.21
C THR A 175 5.16 18.33 -14.93
N THR A 176 4.91 17.02 -15.02
CA THR A 176 5.09 16.07 -13.92
C THR A 176 6.10 15.02 -14.35
N HIS A 177 6.82 14.46 -13.38
CA HIS A 177 7.78 13.42 -13.69
C HIS A 177 7.00 12.14 -14.04
N ALA A 178 7.09 11.72 -15.29
CA ALA A 178 6.56 10.44 -15.71
C ALA A 178 7.34 9.37 -14.96
N ARG A 179 6.65 8.59 -14.13
CA ARG A 179 7.26 7.42 -13.52
C ARG A 179 7.56 6.46 -14.66
N ALA A 180 8.85 6.20 -14.94
CA ALA A 180 9.23 5.00 -15.68
C ALA A 180 8.49 3.84 -15.03
N ALA A 181 7.80 3.02 -15.84
CA ALA A 181 7.10 1.86 -15.33
C ALA A 181 8.09 1.14 -14.40
N ARG A 182 7.66 0.84 -13.16
CA ARG A 182 8.45 -0.11 -12.37
C ARG A 182 8.50 -1.34 -13.25
N ASN A 183 9.68 -1.70 -13.74
CA ASN A 183 9.93 -3.09 -14.07
C ASN A 183 9.48 -3.82 -12.82
N THR A 184 8.35 -4.50 -12.90
CA THR A 184 8.01 -5.55 -11.96
C THR A 184 9.30 -6.33 -11.86
N MET A 185 9.93 -6.38 -10.68
CA MET A 185 11.02 -7.32 -10.50
C MET A 185 10.45 -8.65 -10.97
N THR A 186 10.94 -9.15 -12.09
CA THR A 186 10.51 -10.43 -12.62
C THR A 186 10.83 -11.40 -11.50
N THR A 187 9.81 -11.88 -10.80
CA THR A 187 9.97 -12.97 -9.86
C THR A 187 10.43 -14.14 -10.72
N MET A 188 11.68 -14.58 -10.52
CA MET A 188 12.15 -15.79 -11.19
C MET A 188 11.24 -16.94 -10.78
N THR A 189 10.82 -17.76 -11.74
CA THR A 189 10.12 -19.00 -11.41
C THR A 189 11.08 -19.97 -10.73
N GLU A 190 10.56 -21.00 -10.06
CA GLU A 190 11.39 -22.03 -9.45
C GLU A 190 12.27 -22.74 -10.50
N GLU A 191 11.74 -22.97 -11.70
CA GLU A 191 12.49 -23.58 -12.80
C GLU A 191 13.61 -22.69 -13.31
N GLU A 192 13.39 -21.36 -13.37
CA GLU A 192 14.43 -20.39 -13.74
C GLU A 192 15.52 -20.31 -12.68
N LEU A 193 15.15 -20.38 -11.40
CA LEU A 193 16.09 -20.40 -10.28
C LEU A 193 16.97 -21.65 -10.31
N TRP A 194 16.39 -22.83 -10.54
CA TRP A 194 17.15 -24.08 -10.65
C TRP A 194 18.06 -24.08 -11.87
N ARG A 195 17.60 -23.59 -13.02
CA ARG A 195 18.45 -23.49 -14.23
C ARG A 195 19.63 -22.54 -14.04
N ALA A 196 19.41 -21.40 -13.39
CA ALA A 196 20.48 -20.45 -13.07
C ALA A 196 21.46 -21.04 -12.04
N THR A 197 20.97 -21.80 -11.06
CA THR A 197 21.81 -22.49 -10.09
C THR A 197 22.69 -23.55 -10.76
N ASP A 198 22.12 -24.36 -11.66
CA ASP A 198 22.84 -25.40 -12.40
C ASP A 198 23.93 -24.81 -13.29
N LEU A 199 23.63 -23.73 -14.01
CA LEU A 199 24.62 -22.99 -14.80
C LEU A 199 25.79 -22.51 -13.93
N LEU A 200 25.52 -21.86 -12.78
CA LEU A 200 26.59 -21.38 -11.90
C LEU A 200 27.36 -22.51 -11.21
N LEU A 201 26.77 -23.70 -11.05
CA LEU A 201 27.47 -24.88 -10.52
C LEU A 201 28.35 -25.56 -11.57
N THR A 202 27.95 -25.56 -12.85
CA THR A 202 28.57 -26.43 -13.88
C THR A 202 29.38 -25.68 -14.93
N ASP A 203 29.04 -24.42 -15.24
CA ASP A 203 29.66 -23.68 -16.33
C ASP A 203 30.99 -23.04 -15.91
N GLU A 204 32.10 -23.65 -16.33
CA GLU A 204 33.46 -23.16 -16.06
C GLU A 204 33.88 -21.98 -16.95
N SER A 205 33.06 -21.57 -17.92
CA SER A 205 33.32 -20.35 -18.70
C SER A 205 33.03 -19.07 -17.91
N VAL A 206 32.29 -19.18 -16.80
CA VAL A 206 32.02 -18.08 -15.87
C VAL A 206 33.09 -18.06 -14.78
N GLU A 207 33.63 -16.87 -14.49
CA GLU A 207 34.61 -16.68 -13.41
C GLU A 207 34.12 -17.26 -12.07
N LEU A 208 35.01 -17.92 -11.34
CA LEU A 208 34.68 -18.62 -10.10
C LEU A 208 34.04 -17.67 -9.06
N GLU A 209 34.55 -16.45 -8.98
CA GLU A 209 34.07 -15.40 -8.09
C GLU A 209 32.62 -15.02 -8.42
N VAL A 210 32.31 -14.91 -9.71
CA VAL A 210 30.96 -14.59 -10.20
C VAL A 210 30.00 -15.75 -9.93
N ARG A 211 30.46 -17.00 -10.13
CA ARG A 211 29.69 -18.21 -9.80
C ARG A 211 29.34 -18.30 -8.33
N VAL A 212 30.33 -18.12 -7.46
CA VAL A 212 30.16 -18.16 -6.00
C VAL A 212 29.25 -17.03 -5.52
N ALA A 213 29.46 -15.79 -5.98
CA ALA A 213 28.62 -14.66 -5.60
C ALA A 213 27.16 -14.84 -6.09
N GLY A 214 26.97 -15.32 -7.32
CA GLY A 214 25.66 -15.62 -7.87
C GLY A 214 24.93 -16.73 -7.09
N LEU A 215 25.62 -17.80 -6.69
CA LEU A 215 25.06 -18.86 -5.85
C LEU A 215 24.64 -18.35 -4.47
N PHE A 216 25.40 -17.43 -3.86
CA PHE A 216 24.98 -16.79 -2.61
C PHE A 216 23.73 -15.92 -2.75
N VAL A 217 23.59 -15.23 -3.89
CA VAL A 217 22.38 -14.46 -4.19
C VAL A 217 21.19 -15.39 -4.40
N LEU A 218 21.34 -16.45 -5.20
CA LEU A 218 20.24 -17.35 -5.57
C LEU A 218 19.79 -18.27 -4.42
N LEU A 219 20.73 -18.93 -3.73
CA LEU A 219 20.41 -19.96 -2.74
C LEU A 219 20.19 -19.40 -1.33
N TYR A 220 20.85 -18.29 -0.99
CA TYR A 220 20.83 -17.71 0.35
C TYR A 220 20.21 -16.31 0.41
N ALA A 221 19.59 -15.86 -0.68
CA ALA A 221 18.97 -14.55 -0.82
C ALA A 221 19.90 -13.40 -0.38
N GLN A 222 21.21 -13.55 -0.58
CA GLN A 222 22.17 -12.53 -0.18
C GLN A 222 22.11 -11.33 -1.11
N LEU A 223 22.24 -10.14 -0.52
CA LEU A 223 22.45 -8.92 -1.32
C LEU A 223 23.77 -9.07 -2.08
N LEU A 224 23.78 -8.74 -3.37
CA LEU A 224 24.98 -8.86 -4.22
C LEU A 224 26.19 -8.14 -3.61
N GLY A 225 25.99 -6.93 -3.08
CA GLY A 225 27.05 -6.18 -2.40
C GLY A 225 27.59 -6.86 -1.14
N ARG A 226 26.84 -7.76 -0.50
CA ARG A 226 27.33 -8.60 0.61
C ARG A 226 28.05 -9.85 0.11
N ALA A 227 27.55 -10.47 -0.95
CA ALA A 227 28.18 -11.64 -1.55
C ALA A 227 29.59 -11.30 -2.09
N VAL A 228 29.72 -10.15 -2.77
CA VAL A 228 31.00 -9.71 -3.36
C VAL A 228 31.97 -9.14 -2.31
N SER A 229 31.49 -8.71 -1.14
CA SER A 229 32.34 -8.16 -0.07
C SER A 229 32.74 -9.18 1.01
N LEU A 230 32.46 -10.47 0.80
CA LEU A 230 32.84 -11.54 1.74
C LEU A 230 34.35 -11.62 1.91
N THR A 231 34.80 -11.63 3.16
CA THR A 231 36.21 -11.77 3.53
C THR A 231 36.51 -13.20 4.02
N ARG A 232 37.79 -13.59 3.98
CA ARG A 232 38.24 -14.95 4.32
C ARG A 232 37.89 -15.37 5.75
N ASP A 233 37.85 -14.44 6.70
CA ASP A 233 37.45 -14.70 8.09
C ASP A 233 35.95 -15.06 8.25
N GLN A 234 35.16 -14.88 7.19
CA GLN A 234 33.75 -15.28 7.14
C GLN A 234 33.55 -16.69 6.59
N ILE A 235 34.62 -17.37 6.17
CA ILE A 235 34.57 -18.72 5.62
C ILE A 235 35.34 -19.65 6.55
N ASN A 236 34.64 -20.64 7.12
CA ASN A 236 35.27 -21.66 7.93
C ASN A 236 35.12 -23.03 7.24
N VAL A 237 36.26 -23.60 6.87
CA VAL A 237 36.37 -24.89 6.18
C VAL A 237 36.81 -25.93 7.20
N SER A 238 35.95 -26.92 7.43
CA SER A 238 36.26 -28.11 8.23
C SER A 238 36.17 -29.36 7.33
N PRO A 239 36.76 -30.50 7.73
CA PRO A 239 36.74 -31.72 6.92
C PRO A 239 35.34 -32.21 6.52
N GLU A 240 34.32 -31.89 7.32
CA GLU A 240 32.95 -32.36 7.13
C GLU A 240 32.00 -31.29 6.56
N ARG A 241 32.38 -30.01 6.60
CA ARG A 241 31.54 -28.90 6.14
C ARG A 241 32.30 -27.62 5.88
N VAL A 242 31.80 -26.86 4.90
CA VAL A 242 32.12 -25.44 4.72
C VAL A 242 30.97 -24.62 5.32
N THR A 243 31.31 -23.63 6.15
CA THR A 243 30.35 -22.69 6.70
C THR A 243 30.72 -21.26 6.27
N VAL A 244 29.71 -20.51 5.85
CA VAL A 244 29.87 -19.13 5.39
C VAL A 244 29.00 -18.23 6.27
N ARG A 245 29.61 -17.18 6.82
CA ARG A 245 28.94 -16.21 7.70
C ARG A 245 28.58 -14.95 6.93
N PHE A 246 27.31 -14.81 6.57
CA PHE A 246 26.80 -13.62 5.91
C PHE A 246 26.47 -12.50 6.93
N GLY A 247 27.51 -11.78 7.34
CA GLY A 247 27.42 -10.60 8.23
C GLY A 247 27.66 -10.88 9.72
N ALA A 248 28.00 -9.82 10.45
CA ALA A 248 28.20 -9.82 11.90
C ALA A 248 27.32 -8.75 12.56
N THR A 249 26.02 -9.00 12.73
CA THR A 249 25.18 -8.27 13.70
C THR A 249 23.83 -8.97 13.93
N PRO A 250 23.46 -9.34 15.17
CA PRO A 250 22.10 -9.75 15.50
C PRO A 250 21.22 -8.50 15.59
N HIS A 251 20.26 -8.34 14.68
CA HIS A 251 19.16 -7.40 14.91
C HIS A 251 18.13 -8.08 15.82
N ARG A 252 18.16 -7.76 17.12
CA ARG A 252 16.98 -7.96 17.99
C ARG A 252 15.86 -7.06 17.48
N ALA A 253 14.84 -7.64 16.87
CA ALA A 253 13.58 -6.95 16.65
C ALA A 253 12.84 -6.81 17.99
N ARG A 254 12.33 -5.62 18.27
CA ARG A 254 11.38 -5.32 19.35
C ARG A 254 9.97 -5.31 18.76
#